data_AF-A0A075I7R0-F1
#
_entry.id   AF-A0A075I7R0-F1
#
_cell.length_a   1.000
_cell.length_b   1.000
_cell.length_c   1.000
_cell.angle_alpha   90.00
_cell.angle_beta   90.00
_cell.angle_gamma   90.00
#
_symmetry.space_group_name_H-M   'P 1'
#
loop_
_entity.id
_entity.type
_entity.pdbx_description
1 polymer ?
#
loop_
_entity_poly.entity_id
_entity_poly.type
_entity_poly.pdbx_seq_one_letter_code
_entity_poly.pdbx_strand_id
1 'polypeptide(L)' 'MEPFENVKSIVTPLDKVNVDTDQIIPKQFLKLVQKSGFGKFLFLIGDMMRMKI' A
#
# COMPACT_ATOMS: atom_id res chain seq x y z
N MET A 1 -6.30 15.58 -10.45
CA MET A 1 -5.20 14.74 -10.97
C MET A 1 -3.99 15.62 -11.14
N GLU A 2 -2.85 15.16 -10.66
CA GLU A 2 -1.57 15.82 -10.88
C GLU A 2 -0.91 15.20 -12.13
N PRO A 3 -0.22 15.99 -12.98
CA PRO A 3 0.55 15.45 -14.10
C PRO A 3 1.61 14.45 -13.63
N PHE A 4 1.85 13.41 -14.42
CA PHE A 4 2.95 12.49 -14.17
C PHE A 4 4.24 13.05 -14.78
N GLU A 5 5.27 13.21 -13.95
CA GLU A 5 6.59 13.70 -14.34
C GLU A 5 7.67 12.63 -14.06
N ASN A 6 8.94 12.98 -14.28
CA ASN A 6 10.05 12.09 -13.92
C ASN A 6 10.14 11.95 -12.39
N VAL A 7 9.82 10.76 -11.87
CA VAL A 7 9.89 10.43 -10.44
C VAL A 7 11.25 9.79 -10.10
N LYS A 8 12.00 10.40 -9.19
CA LYS A 8 13.21 9.83 -8.58
C LYS A 8 12.97 9.59 -7.09
N SER A 9 12.86 8.32 -6.69
CA SER A 9 12.53 7.92 -5.32
C SER A 9 13.33 6.70 -4.86
N ILE A 10 13.20 6.36 -3.58
CA ILE A 10 13.70 5.09 -3.02
C ILE A 10 12.82 3.95 -3.55
N VAL A 11 13.44 2.82 -3.89
CA VAL A 11 12.75 1.60 -4.31
C VAL A 11 12.75 0.58 -3.17
N THR A 12 11.66 -0.17 -3.06
CA THR A 12 11.53 -1.27 -2.10
C THR A 12 11.27 -2.57 -2.87
N PRO A 13 12.11 -3.60 -2.72
CA PRO A 13 11.87 -4.89 -3.36
C PRO A 13 10.65 -5.59 -2.74
N LEU A 14 9.80 -6.18 -3.59
CA LEU A 14 8.65 -6.98 -3.18
C LEU A 14 8.73 -8.35 -3.87
N ASP A 15 9.27 -9.34 -3.16
CA ASP A 15 9.45 -10.70 -3.68
C ASP A 15 8.19 -11.55 -3.45
N LYS A 16 7.09 -11.18 -4.12
CA LYS A 16 5.82 -11.92 -4.10
C LYS A 16 5.18 -11.95 -5.47
N VAL A 17 4.84 -13.15 -5.93
CA VAL A 17 3.98 -13.35 -7.11
C VAL A 17 2.52 -13.41 -6.68
N ASN A 18 1.61 -13.04 -7.58
CA ASN A 18 0.15 -13.10 -7.35
C ASN A 18 -0.34 -12.30 -6.13
N VAL A 19 0.18 -11.07 -5.95
CA VAL A 19 -0.30 -10.15 -4.91
C VAL A 19 -1.76 -9.77 -5.20
N ASP A 20 -2.68 -10.19 -4.34
CA ASP A 20 -4.11 -9.95 -4.48
C ASP A 20 -4.57 -8.62 -3.84
N THR A 21 -5.83 -8.25 -4.05
CA THR A 21 -6.37 -6.97 -3.55
C THR A 21 -6.48 -6.90 -2.03
N ASP A 22 -6.79 -8.02 -1.37
CA ASP A 22 -6.91 -8.07 0.10
C ASP A 22 -5.53 -8.00 0.78
N GLN A 23 -4.47 -8.49 0.10
CA GLN A 23 -3.08 -8.32 0.52
C GLN A 23 -2.62 -6.87 0.41
N ILE A 24 -3.05 -6.15 -0.63
CA ILE A 24 -2.74 -4.71 -0.77
C ILE A 24 -3.51 -3.89 0.27
N ILE A 25 -4.82 -4.10 0.36
CA ILE A 25 -5.68 -3.41 1.32
C ILE A 25 -6.82 -4.34 1.77
N PRO A 26 -6.82 -4.76 3.04
CA PRO A 26 -7.85 -5.66 3.53
C PRO A 26 -9.25 -5.04 3.48
N LYS A 27 -10.24 -5.82 3.03
CA LYS A 27 -11.65 -5.38 2.88
C LYS A 27 -12.27 -4.68 4.09
N GLN A 28 -11.84 -4.98 5.32
CA GLN A 28 -12.39 -4.34 6.53
C GLN A 28 -12.10 -2.83 6.57
N PHE A 29 -11.02 -2.39 5.95
CA PHE A 29 -10.65 -0.97 5.91
C PHE A 29 -11.42 -0.21 4.84
N LEU A 30 -11.95 -0.89 3.82
CA LEU A 30 -12.74 -0.26 2.76
C LEU A 30 -14.09 0.29 3.23
N LYS A 31 -14.53 -0.08 4.45
CA LYS A 31 -15.75 0.45 5.08
C LYS A 31 -15.53 1.78 5.79
N LEU A 32 -14.29 2.24 5.91
CA LEU A 32 -13.97 3.48 6.62
C LEU A 32 -14.30 4.71 5.76
N VAL A 33 -15.04 5.65 6.34
CA VAL A 33 -15.44 6.93 5.70
C VAL A 33 -14.56 8.12 6.11
N GLN A 34 -13.39 7.84 6.66
CA GLN A 34 -12.45 8.87 7.14
C GLN A 34 -11.78 9.61 5.98
N LYS A 35 -11.48 10.90 6.18
CA LYS A 35 -10.77 11.73 5.19
C LYS A 35 -9.24 11.54 5.22
N SER A 36 -8.71 10.94 6.29
CA SER A 36 -7.30 10.55 6.36
C SER A 36 -7.10 9.27 5.55
N GLY A 37 -6.30 9.34 4.48
CA GLY A 37 -6.17 8.28 3.48
C GLY A 37 -5.77 6.90 4.02
N PHE A 38 -5.78 5.89 3.14
CA PHE A 38 -5.61 4.47 3.50
C PHE A 38 -4.16 4.00 3.62
N GLY A 39 -3.17 4.87 3.39
CA GLY A 39 -1.75 4.48 3.29
C GLY A 39 -1.23 3.71 4.51
N LYS A 40 -1.73 4.01 5.72
CA LYS A 40 -1.36 3.30 6.96
C LYS A 40 -1.78 1.83 7.03
N PHE A 41 -2.67 1.39 6.13
CA PHE A 41 -3.19 0.03 6.08
C PHE A 41 -2.66 -0.76 4.87
N LEU A 42 -1.82 -0.14 4.04
CA LEU A 42 -1.22 -0.77 2.89
C LEU A 42 -0.35 -1.96 3.36
N PHE A 43 -0.62 -3.16 2.82
CA PHE A 43 0.10 -4.40 3.15
C PHE A 43 0.01 -4.88 4.62
N LEU A 44 -1.08 -4.58 5.34
CA LEU A 44 -1.17 -4.87 6.78
C LEU A 44 -1.23 -6.38 7.16
N ILE A 45 -1.76 -7.25 6.30
CA ILE A 45 -2.04 -8.67 6.63
C ILE A 45 -0.98 -9.64 6.10
N GLY A 46 -0.19 -9.24 5.11
CA GLY A 46 0.81 -10.08 4.45
C GLY A 46 2.22 -9.73 4.89
N ASP A 47 2.73 -10.46 5.88
CA ASP A 47 4.01 -10.24 6.55
C ASP A 47 4.13 -8.91 7.27
N MET A 48 4.80 -8.96 8.42
CA MET A 48 5.33 -7.80 9.12
C MET A 48 6.46 -7.19 8.28
N MET A 49 6.16 -6.75 7.05
CA MET A 49 6.93 -5.77 6.34
C MET A 49 6.79 -4.47 7.13
N ARG A 50 7.62 -4.34 8.17
CA ARG A 50 8.14 -3.05 8.60
C ARG A 50 8.92 -2.51 7.39
N MET A 51 8.22 -2.03 6.37
CA MET A 51 8.75 -1.07 5.41
C MET A 51 9.05 0.18 6.23
N LYS A 52 10.23 0.19 6.87
CA LYS A 52 10.91 1.42 7.24
C LYS A 52 11.33 2.05 5.91
N ILE A 53 10.40 2.81 5.33
CA ILE A 53 10.77 3.99 4.55
C ILE A 53 11.48 4.97 5.50
#